data_AF-A0A399R904-F1
#
_entry.id   AF-A0A399R904-F1
#
_cell.length_a   1.000
_cell.length_b   1.000
_cell.length_c   1.000
_cell.angle_alpha   90.00
_cell.angle_beta   90.00
_cell.angle_gamma   90.00
#
_symmetry.space_group_name_H-M   'P 1'
#
loop_
_entity.id
_entity.type
_entity.pdbx_description
1 polymer ?
#
loop_
_entity_poly.entity_id
_entity_poly.type
_entity_poly.pdbx_seq_one_letter_code
_entity_poly.pdbx_strand_id
1 'polypeptide(L)' 'MLQLKEKTLRKIVAGITLLAFIALWIFLAATIGTRITGAPDWLQLVFYVIAGVAWVIPLRPLMRWMNSRPS' A
#
# COMPACT_ATOMS: atom_id res chain seq x y z
N MET A 1 -24.55 -4.26 21.32
CA MET A 1 -23.23 -3.75 21.79
C MET A 1 -22.06 -4.53 21.16
N LEU A 2 -22.07 -5.87 21.13
CA LEU A 2 -20.99 -6.70 20.56
C LEU A 2 -20.70 -6.44 19.06
N GLN A 3 -21.74 -6.27 18.25
CA GLN A 3 -21.63 -5.96 16.81
C GLN A 3 -20.91 -4.64 16.49
N LEU A 4 -20.97 -3.65 17.38
CA LEU A 4 -20.25 -2.37 17.21
C LEU A 4 -18.73 -2.56 17.41
N LYS A 5 -18.34 -3.48 18.30
CA LYS A 5 -16.94 -3.74 18.65
C LYS A 5 -16.19 -4.41 17.49
N GLU A 6 -16.81 -5.40 16.84
CA GLU A 6 -16.20 -6.11 15.69
C GLU A 6 -16.01 -5.20 14.47
N LYS A 7 -16.99 -4.34 14.15
CA LYS A 7 -16.86 -3.39 13.03
C LYS A 7 -15.70 -2.41 13.24
N THR A 8 -15.51 -1.91 14.46
CA THR A 8 -14.42 -0.99 14.78
C THR A 8 -13.06 -1.70 14.71
N LEU A 9 -12.97 -2.95 15.19
CA LEU A 9 -11.72 -3.73 15.14
C LEU A 9 -11.27 -4.00 13.69
N ARG A 10 -12.19 -4.36 12.79
CA ARG A 10 -11.88 -4.55 11.35
C ARG A 10 -11.39 -3.26 10.69
N LYS A 11 -11.99 -2.11 11.04
CA LYS A 11 -11.56 -0.80 10.52
C LYS A 11 -10.17 -0.42 11.02
N ILE A 12 -9.87 -0.67 12.30
CA ILE A 12 -8.53 -0.40 12.88
C ILE A 12 -7.48 -1.30 12.23
N VAL A 13 -7.75 -2.61 12.11
CA VAL A 13 -6.84 -3.56 11.45
C VAL A 13 -6.59 -3.15 10.01
N ALA A 14 -7.64 -2.82 9.25
CA ALA A 14 -7.50 -2.35 7.87
C ALA A 14 -6.63 -1.08 7.78
N GLY A 15 -6.84 -0.12 8.68
CA GLY A 15 -6.04 1.11 8.74
C GLY A 15 -4.57 0.83 9.04
N ILE A 16 -4.28 0.01 10.05
CA ILE A 16 -2.91 -0.36 10.42
C ILE A 16 -2.23 -1.13 9.28
N THR A 17 -2.92 -2.10 8.67
CA THR A 17 -2.37 -2.85 7.52
C THR A 17 -2.06 -1.92 6.36
N LEU A 18 -2.94 -0.96 6.06
CA LEU A 18 -2.69 0.04 5.01
C LEU A 18 -1.45 0.89 5.33
N LEU A 19 -1.34 1.40 6.56
CA LEU A 19 -0.19 2.22 6.98
C LEU A 19 1.12 1.43 6.93
N ALA A 20 1.13 0.20 7.44
CA ALA A 20 2.29 -0.68 7.39
C ALA A 20 2.68 -1.01 5.94
N PHE A 21 1.69 -1.26 5.08
CA PHE A 21 1.90 -1.50 3.66
C PHE A 21 2.53 -0.28 2.95
N ILE A 22 1.99 0.92 3.19
CA ILE A 22 2.53 2.16 2.62
C ILE A 22 3.96 2.41 3.11
N ALA A 23 4.23 2.23 4.40
CA ALA A 23 5.57 2.39 4.96
C ALA A 23 6.58 1.43 4.30
N LEU A 24 6.21 0.15 4.16
CA LEU A 24 7.03 -0.86 3.49
C LEU A 24 7.26 -0.49 2.01
N TRP A 25 6.22 -0.03 1.32
CA TRP A 25 6.30 0.37 -0.09
C TRP A 25 7.22 1.57 -0.29
N ILE A 26 7.09 2.61 0.52
CA ILE A 26 7.96 3.79 0.46
C ILE A 26 9.41 3.39 0.72
N PHE A 27 9.65 2.53 1.73
CA PHE A 27 10.98 2.05 2.03
C PHE A 27 11.60 1.27 0.85
N LEU A 28 10.86 0.34 0.25
CA LEU A 28 11.30 -0.40 -0.94
C LEU A 28 11.55 0.53 -2.13
N ALA A 29 10.62 1.43 -2.43
CA ALA A 29 10.75 2.37 -3.54
C ALA A 29 11.96 3.31 -3.36
N ALA A 30 12.21 3.80 -2.15
CA ALA A 30 13.39 4.61 -1.84
C ALA A 30 14.69 3.80 -1.96
N THR A 31 14.70 2.56 -1.45
CA THR A 31 15.87 1.66 -1.52
C THR A 31 16.22 1.29 -2.96
N ILE A 32 15.22 1.07 -3.81
CA ILE A 32 15.44 0.79 -5.23
C ILE A 32 15.83 2.09 -5.95
N GLY A 33 15.19 3.21 -5.60
CA GLY A 33 15.51 4.53 -6.16
C GLY A 33 16.97 4.93 -5.97
N THR A 34 17.57 4.67 -4.80
CA THR A 34 18.99 4.94 -4.54
C THR A 34 19.95 4.06 -5.35
N ARG A 35 19.48 2.94 -5.92
CA ARG A 35 20.26 2.14 -6.87
C ARG A 35 20.18 2.66 -8.30
N ILE A 36 19.11 3.40 -8.63
CA ILE A 36 18.83 3.93 -9.98
C ILE A 36 19.37 5.36 -10.15
N THR A 37 19.86 6.01 -9.09
CA THR A 37 20.50 7.35 -9.15
C THR A 37 21.71 7.46 -10.07
N GLY A 38 22.36 6.35 -10.41
CA GLY A 38 23.44 6.34 -11.42
C GLY A 38 22.96 6.19 -12.87
N ALA A 39 21.65 6.01 -13.09
CA ALA A 39 21.05 5.83 -14.40
C ALA A 39 20.56 7.17 -14.98
N PRO A 40 20.24 7.23 -16.29
CA PRO A 40 19.72 8.45 -16.92
C PRO A 40 18.41 8.95 -16.28
N ASP A 41 18.25 10.28 -16.20
CA ASP A 41 17.10 10.94 -15.55
C ASP A 41 15.73 10.47 -16.07
N TRP A 42 15.64 10.15 -17.37
CA TRP A 42 14.39 9.64 -17.97
C TRP A 42 13.97 8.29 -17.37
N LEU A 43 14.94 7.43 -17.01
CA LEU A 43 14.67 6.12 -16.45
C LEU A 43 14.23 6.23 -14.99
N GLN A 44 14.80 7.17 -14.23
CA GLN A 44 14.27 7.54 -12.90
C GLN A 44 12.81 7.97 -13.00
N LEU A 45 12.47 8.83 -13.96
CA LEU A 45 11.11 9.31 -14.12
C LEU A 45 10.13 8.17 -14.42
N VAL A 46 10.48 7.28 -15.35
CA VAL A 46 9.67 6.07 -15.65
C VAL A 46 9.55 5.18 -14.41
N PHE A 47 10.63 4.97 -13.66
CA PHE A 47 10.62 4.17 -12.43
C PHE A 47 9.66 4.75 -11.39
N TYR A 48 9.72 6.06 -11.12
CA TYR A 48 8.85 6.70 -10.13
C TYR A 48 7.38 6.69 -10.58
N VAL A 49 7.10 6.87 -11.88
CA VAL A 49 5.73 6.72 -12.42
C VAL A 49 5.21 5.30 -12.20
N ILE A 50 6.02 4.28 -12.54
CA ILE A 50 5.63 2.88 -12.34
C ILE A 50 5.46 2.58 -10.85
N ALA A 51 6.39 3.00 -9.99
CA ALA A 51 6.29 2.82 -8.55
C ALA A 51 5.04 3.51 -7.97
N GLY A 52 4.67 4.67 -8.51
CA GLY A 52 3.47 5.43 -8.17
C GLY A 52 2.15 4.83 -8.70
N VAL A 53 2.18 3.86 -9.62
CA VAL A 53 0.98 3.15 -10.08
C VAL A 53 0.94 1.71 -9.58
N ALA A 54 2.09 1.06 -9.45
CA ALA A 54 2.22 -0.35 -9.08
C ALA A 54 1.69 -0.64 -7.67
N TRP A 55 1.77 0.32 -6.74
CA TRP A 55 1.24 0.16 -5.37
C TRP A 55 -0.29 -0.02 -5.31
N VAL A 56 -1.03 0.31 -6.37
CA VAL A 56 -2.48 0.13 -6.43
C VAL A 56 -2.86 -1.36 -6.49
N ILE A 57 -2.01 -2.20 -7.10
CA ILE A 57 -2.23 -3.66 -7.23
C ILE A 57 -2.40 -4.32 -5.84
N PRO A 58 -1.45 -4.17 -4.90
CA PRO A 58 -1.58 -4.73 -3.56
C PRO A 58 -2.67 -4.10 -2.69
N LEU A 59 -3.18 -2.90 -3.01
CA LEU A 59 -4.34 -2.32 -2.28
C LEU A 59 -5.66 -3.05 -2.58
N ARG A 60 -5.83 -3.58 -3.80
CA ARG A 60 -7.07 -4.25 -4.23
C ARG A 60 -7.56 -5.37 -3.29
N PRO A 61 -6.72 -6.33 -2.85
CA PRO A 61 -7.16 -7.37 -1.92
C PRO A 61 -7.57 -6.81 -0.54
N LEU A 62 -6.86 -5.79 -0.03
CA LEU A 62 -7.23 -5.15 1.25
C LEU A 62 -8.61 -4.47 1.15
N MET A 63 -8.87 -3.76 0.05
CA MET A 63 -10.17 -3.12 -0.20
C MET A 63 -11.29 -4.15 -0.32
N ARG A 64 -11.03 -5.29 -0.98
CA ARG A 64 -11.99 -6.41 -1.04
C ARG A 64 -12.29 -6.95 0.35
N TRP A 65 -11.28 -7.17 1.18
CA TRP A 65 -11.46 -7.63 2.56
C TRP A 65 -12.28 -6.65 3.42
N MET A 66 -12.05 -5.35 3.28
CA MET A 66 -12.87 -4.31 3.93
C MET A 66 -14.33 -4.33 3.48
N ASN A 67 -14.58 -4.58 2.19
CA ASN A 67 -15.94 -4.62 1.61
C ASN A 67 -16.65 -5.97 1.78
N SER A 68 -15.92 -7.04 2.11
CA SER A 68 -16.50 -8.34 2.45
C SER A 68 -17.31 -8.19 3.75
N ARG A 69 -18.62 -7.97 3.59
CA ARG A 69 -19.60 -8.05 4.67
C ARG A 69 -19.48 -9.45 5.29
N PRO A 70 -19.36 -9.59 6.62
CA PRO A 70 -19.66 -10.86 7.25
C PRO A 70 -21.16 -11.10 6.99
N SER A 71 -21.47 -12.06 6.12
CA SER A 71 -22.81 -12.63 5.98
C SER A 71 -23.21 -13.32 7.28
#